data_AF-A0A1V5MTI4-F1
#
_entry.id   AF-A0A1V5MTI4-F1
#
_cell.length_a   1.000
_cell.length_b   1.000
_cell.length_c   1.000
_cell.angle_alpha   90.00
_cell.angle_beta   90.00
_cell.angle_gamma   90.00
#
_symmetry.space_group_name_H-M   'P 1'
#
loop_
_entity.id
_entity.type
_entity.pdbx_description
1 polymer ?
#
loop_
_entity_poly.entity_id
_entity_poly.type
_entity_poly.pdbx_seq_one_letter_code
_entity_poly.pdbx_strand_id
1 'polypeptide(L)'
;MKSLIPSLFVVVLLLVAGCQDPYEGSTYQVYQENPIASFLAAEEEYTEWVKVLTYADMFNALNQADQDFTAFVPMNEAVQAFYQRMGVTQIEDLGKEYARSMVLYHTMLDTISVQEFINASWVSNLSGDKLSITIDSVNAGQAILNGEARVVKMGLHTSNGLVYVLQDAMRPLVETVFDRMNDNPDYSLFAEVLIKTGWADSLSRLADTLFVDGQAQVSQRQYTLLAVSNATFAQDGIASYDALKQLLQAGDDVTLPTNALNQYVAYHLLEGSYDLDKLLTFSGSDTSAIWDTEATDQVLMITWDSLAVEPYSINLLGTKASFDREQSNVMAKNGYVHAIDGYLPVWEPQQATVVWDLANFAEVRSLVPSDIYQPTEAVSSETKVNISDAACYTTEVSASGIGGTTYSYLTYVTCKANLKKAQFFDRLVLNLGYMGSVAMKTPTLVKGKYKVTLNFIYLSDHAFMKNMTDGNGGLMKVSFDGDNIRNVSPYTTVTSSIANIYEYTLYDEIEFNTTSSHQFKLVVMDPSASTNSKFSIQLDNIIFTPITGQP
;
A
#
# COMPACT_ATOMS: atom_id res chain seq x y z
N MET A 1 7.39 83.34 66.97
CA MET A 1 6.49 84.29 66.27
C MET A 1 6.86 84.31 64.79
N LYS A 2 5.88 83.99 63.93
CA LYS A 2 5.71 84.36 62.49
C LYS A 2 6.98 84.59 61.65
N SER A 3 7.27 83.66 60.73
CA SER A 3 7.13 83.79 59.25
C SER A 3 8.49 84.12 58.62
N LEU A 4 8.99 83.50 57.55
CA LEU A 4 8.43 83.24 56.21
C LEU A 4 9.29 82.16 55.50
N ILE A 5 8.66 81.38 54.62
CA ILE A 5 9.25 80.57 53.53
C ILE A 5 9.65 81.55 52.40
N PRO A 6 10.79 81.42 51.66
CA PRO A 6 10.77 80.62 50.41
C PRO A 6 12.07 79.97 49.92
N SER A 7 11.87 78.90 49.15
CA SER A 7 12.69 78.39 48.03
C SER A 7 14.07 77.77 48.33
N LEU A 8 14.10 76.43 48.36
CA LEU A 8 15.32 75.63 48.16
C LEU A 8 15.18 74.77 46.90
N PHE A 9 16.22 74.85 46.08
CA PHE A 9 16.53 74.16 44.83
C PHE A 9 16.23 72.64 44.82
N VAL A 10 15.63 72.16 43.73
CA VAL A 10 15.99 70.85 43.14
C VAL A 10 16.20 71.04 41.64
N VAL A 11 17.42 70.74 41.22
CA VAL A 11 17.88 70.68 39.83
C VAL A 11 17.28 69.43 39.17
N VAL A 12 16.59 69.60 38.05
CA VAL A 12 16.30 68.52 37.10
C VAL A 12 16.93 68.91 35.77
N LEU A 13 17.97 68.17 35.40
CA LEU A 13 18.69 68.31 34.13
C LEU A 13 17.88 67.56 33.05
N LEU A 14 17.18 68.29 32.18
CA LEU A 14 16.56 67.76 30.96
C LEU A 14 17.62 67.71 29.86
N LEU A 15 18.21 66.53 29.63
CA LEU A 15 19.00 66.25 28.44
C LEU A 15 18.04 65.91 27.30
N VAL A 16 17.90 66.86 26.38
CA VAL A 16 17.30 66.61 25.06
C VAL A 16 18.37 65.93 24.21
N ALA A 17 18.35 64.60 24.16
CA ALA A 17 19.04 63.85 23.11
C ALA A 17 18.09 63.76 21.91
N GLY A 18 18.37 64.54 20.87
CA GLY A 18 17.73 64.34 19.57
C GLY A 18 18.09 62.96 19.04
N CYS A 19 17.09 62.14 18.71
CA CYS A 19 17.32 60.95 17.90
C CYS A 19 17.75 61.44 16.51
N GLN A 20 19.02 61.25 16.16
CA GLN A 20 19.38 61.09 14.76
C GLN A 20 18.78 59.76 14.31
N ASP A 21 17.91 59.82 13.30
CA ASP A 21 17.41 58.64 12.62
C ASP A 21 18.61 57.96 11.93
N PRO A 22 19.01 56.74 12.34
CA PRO A 22 20.15 56.04 11.74
C PRO A 22 19.90 55.59 10.29
N TYR A 23 18.72 55.88 9.73
CA TYR A 23 18.32 55.50 8.37
C TYR A 23 18.09 56.69 7.43
N GLU A 24 18.46 57.92 7.82
CA GLU A 24 18.38 59.09 6.95
C GLU A 24 19.43 58.96 5.80
N GLY A 25 18.99 58.47 4.64
CA GLY A 25 19.81 58.33 3.43
C GLY A 25 20.28 56.90 3.08
N SER A 26 19.82 55.86 3.80
CA SER A 26 20.10 54.48 3.38
C SER A 26 19.19 54.07 2.23
N THR A 27 19.79 53.85 1.05
CA THR A 27 19.12 53.17 -0.06
C THR A 27 18.93 51.70 0.31
N TYR A 28 17.69 51.24 0.36
CA TYR A 28 17.40 49.81 0.37
C TYR A 28 17.96 49.21 -0.93
N GLN A 29 19.06 48.47 -0.84
CA GLN A 29 19.41 47.57 -1.93
C GLN A 29 18.37 46.45 -1.90
N VAL A 30 17.40 46.53 -2.80
CA VAL A 30 16.60 45.37 -3.20
C VAL A 30 17.61 44.39 -3.79
N TYR A 31 18.00 43.36 -3.03
CA TYR A 31 18.61 42.20 -3.65
C TYR A 31 17.57 41.67 -4.63
N GLN A 32 17.85 41.79 -5.93
CA GLN A 32 17.13 40.99 -6.90
C GLN A 32 17.47 39.54 -6.55
N GLU A 33 16.58 38.87 -5.83
CA GLU A 33 16.67 37.42 -5.70
C GLU A 33 16.57 36.88 -7.12
N ASN A 34 17.58 36.14 -7.55
CA ASN A 34 17.55 35.49 -8.86
C ASN A 34 16.65 34.25 -8.77
N PRO A 35 16.00 33.83 -9.86
CA PRO A 35 15.35 32.53 -9.92
C PRO A 35 16.37 31.40 -9.73
N ILE A 36 15.94 30.21 -9.31
CA ILE A 36 16.80 29.09 -8.91
C ILE A 36 17.93 28.83 -9.91
N ALA A 37 17.65 28.57 -11.19
CA ALA A 37 18.73 28.19 -12.11
C ALA A 37 19.72 29.34 -12.37
N SER A 38 19.25 30.58 -12.37
CA SER A 38 20.10 31.77 -12.46
C SER A 38 20.94 32.01 -11.20
N PHE A 39 20.38 31.73 -10.01
CA PHE A 39 21.13 31.72 -8.74
C PHE A 39 22.26 30.70 -8.80
N LEU A 40 21.97 29.46 -9.23
CA LEU A 40 22.97 28.40 -9.33
C LEU A 40 24.07 28.71 -10.36
N ALA A 41 23.71 29.33 -11.49
CA ALA A 41 24.68 29.73 -12.52
C ALA A 41 25.64 30.84 -12.09
N ALA A 42 25.31 31.60 -11.05
CA ALA A 42 26.17 32.66 -10.51
C ALA A 42 27.23 32.14 -9.52
N GLU A 43 27.09 30.90 -9.05
CA GLU A 43 27.92 30.33 -7.98
C GLU A 43 28.83 29.21 -8.52
N GLU A 44 30.11 29.25 -8.17
CA GLU A 44 31.11 28.29 -8.66
C GLU A 44 30.84 26.85 -8.13
N GLU A 45 30.19 26.71 -6.98
CA GLU A 45 29.91 25.42 -6.32
C GLU A 45 28.85 24.55 -7.04
N TYR A 46 28.12 25.08 -8.04
CA TYR A 46 27.03 24.37 -8.73
C TYR A 46 27.21 24.20 -10.25
N THR A 47 28.40 24.51 -10.79
CA THR A 47 28.66 24.44 -12.25
C THR A 47 28.32 23.09 -12.90
N GLU A 48 28.55 21.96 -12.22
CA GLU A 48 28.18 20.63 -12.73
C GLU A 48 26.67 20.43 -12.76
N TRP A 49 25.95 20.87 -11.72
CA TRP A 49 24.49 20.80 -11.73
C TRP A 49 23.88 21.72 -12.81
N VAL A 50 24.46 22.89 -13.05
CA VAL A 50 24.06 23.78 -14.15
C VAL A 50 24.26 23.11 -15.53
N LYS A 51 25.32 22.30 -15.71
CA LYS A 51 25.48 21.48 -16.92
C LYS A 51 24.34 20.46 -17.06
N VAL A 52 23.98 19.75 -15.98
CA VAL A 52 22.84 18.82 -15.97
C VAL A 52 21.54 19.54 -16.36
N LEU A 53 21.24 20.68 -15.74
CA LEU A 53 20.05 21.49 -16.06
C LEU A 53 20.02 21.94 -17.53
N THR A 54 21.18 22.30 -18.07
CA THR A 54 21.30 22.76 -19.47
C THR A 54 21.11 21.60 -20.44
N TYR A 55 21.78 20.47 -20.22
CA TYR A 55 21.68 19.29 -21.08
C TYR A 55 20.26 18.70 -21.10
N ALA A 56 19.58 18.73 -19.94
CA ALA A 56 18.20 18.29 -19.77
C ALA A 56 17.14 19.23 -20.38
N ASP A 57 17.53 20.39 -20.95
CA ASP A 57 16.64 21.51 -21.33
C ASP A 57 15.75 22.04 -20.17
N MET A 58 16.18 21.87 -18.92
CA MET A 58 15.40 22.25 -17.74
C MET A 58 15.83 23.57 -17.09
N PHE A 59 16.95 24.15 -17.53
CA PHE A 59 17.45 25.44 -17.01
C PHE A 59 16.39 26.55 -17.08
N ASN A 60 15.74 26.71 -18.25
CA ASN A 60 14.70 27.73 -18.42
C ASN A 60 13.38 27.36 -17.72
N ALA A 61 13.08 26.06 -17.59
CA ALA A 61 11.88 25.60 -16.89
C ALA A 61 11.93 25.97 -15.40
N LEU A 62 13.08 25.79 -14.75
CA LEU A 62 13.29 26.18 -13.35
C LEU A 62 13.51 27.68 -13.13
N ASN A 63 13.52 28.48 -14.19
CA ASN A 63 13.59 29.95 -14.13
C ASN A 63 12.22 30.61 -14.41
N GLN A 64 11.16 29.83 -14.56
CA GLN A 64 9.80 30.35 -14.72
C GLN A 64 9.40 31.14 -13.47
N ALA A 65 8.96 32.38 -13.66
CA ALA A 65 8.67 33.32 -12.58
C ALA A 65 7.24 33.20 -12.03
N ASP A 66 6.38 32.43 -12.70
CA ASP A 66 4.99 32.17 -12.32
C ASP A 66 4.81 30.85 -11.58
N GLN A 67 5.90 30.11 -11.34
CA GLN A 67 5.89 28.83 -10.66
C GLN A 67 6.95 28.80 -9.55
N ASP A 68 6.51 28.41 -8.35
CA ASP A 68 7.41 28.20 -7.22
C ASP A 68 7.90 26.75 -7.16
N PHE A 69 9.16 26.56 -6.76
CA PHE A 69 9.82 25.28 -6.66
C PHE A 69 10.58 25.09 -5.34
N THR A 70 10.82 23.83 -4.99
CA THR A 70 11.90 23.46 -4.07
C THR A 70 12.93 22.63 -4.81
N ALA A 71 14.18 23.08 -4.86
CA ALA A 71 15.25 22.36 -5.55
C ALA A 71 16.26 21.77 -4.56
N PHE A 72 16.46 20.45 -4.65
CA PHE A 72 17.52 19.72 -3.97
C PHE A 72 18.77 19.73 -4.85
N VAL A 73 19.72 20.61 -4.57
CA VAL A 73 20.84 20.90 -5.48
C VAL A 73 22.12 20.24 -4.99
N PRO A 74 22.67 19.24 -5.70
CA PRO A 74 23.98 18.69 -5.40
C PRO A 74 25.11 19.68 -5.74
N MET A 75 26.12 19.74 -4.87
CA MET A 75 27.38 20.44 -5.15
C MET A 75 28.19 19.73 -6.26
N ASN A 76 29.16 20.41 -6.86
CA ASN A 76 30.01 19.84 -7.90
C ASN A 76 30.64 18.49 -7.50
N GLU A 77 31.16 18.38 -6.28
CA GLU A 77 31.78 17.16 -5.76
C GLU A 77 30.77 16.00 -5.70
N ALA A 78 29.52 16.31 -5.34
CA ALA A 78 28.43 15.35 -5.27
C ALA A 78 28.03 14.81 -6.65
N VAL A 79 27.99 15.68 -7.67
CA VAL A 79 27.71 15.29 -9.06
C VAL A 79 28.87 14.48 -9.65
N GLN A 80 30.12 14.87 -9.38
CA GLN A 80 31.30 14.11 -9.81
C GLN A 80 31.35 12.72 -9.16
N ALA A 81 31.05 12.63 -7.87
CA ALA A 81 30.94 11.34 -7.18
C ALA A 81 29.83 10.48 -7.80
N PHE A 82 28.70 11.07 -8.18
CA PHE A 82 27.64 10.37 -8.91
C PHE A 82 28.11 9.80 -10.25
N TYR A 83 28.85 10.56 -11.07
CA TYR A 83 29.40 10.04 -12.33
C TYR A 83 30.31 8.82 -12.09
N GLN A 84 31.17 8.89 -11.07
CA GLN A 84 32.02 7.75 -10.68
C GLN A 84 31.20 6.53 -10.27
N ARG A 85 30.13 6.73 -9.47
CA ARG A 85 29.22 5.63 -9.07
C ARG A 85 28.51 5.01 -10.27
N MET A 86 28.20 5.81 -11.29
CA MET A 86 27.54 5.35 -12.52
C MET A 86 28.51 4.81 -13.58
N GLY A 87 29.82 4.89 -13.36
CA GLY A 87 30.84 4.44 -14.32
C GLY A 87 30.94 5.31 -15.57
N VAL A 88 30.47 6.55 -15.51
CA VAL A 88 30.50 7.52 -16.61
C VAL A 88 31.40 8.70 -16.28
N THR A 89 31.65 9.57 -17.26
CA THR A 89 32.51 10.75 -17.06
C THR A 89 31.72 12.06 -17.01
N GLN A 90 30.52 12.08 -17.59
CA GLN A 90 29.68 13.27 -17.72
C GLN A 90 28.21 12.86 -17.88
N ILE A 91 27.27 13.79 -17.68
CA ILE A 91 25.83 13.51 -17.75
C ILE A 91 25.37 13.09 -19.14
N GLU A 92 26.05 13.56 -20.19
CA GLU A 92 25.76 13.25 -21.59
C GLU A 92 25.87 11.75 -21.88
N ASP A 93 26.75 11.05 -21.18
CA ASP A 93 26.97 9.60 -21.31
C ASP A 93 25.73 8.79 -20.85
N LEU A 94 24.88 9.38 -19.98
CA LEU A 94 23.63 8.76 -19.50
C LEU A 94 22.41 9.12 -20.36
N GLY A 95 22.57 10.01 -21.35
CA GLY A 95 21.48 10.45 -22.21
C GLY A 95 20.60 11.55 -21.60
N LYS A 96 19.86 12.23 -22.48
CA LYS A 96 19.10 13.43 -22.15
C LYS A 96 17.87 13.13 -21.28
N GLU A 97 17.23 11.99 -21.52
CA GLU A 97 16.08 11.48 -20.79
C GLU A 97 16.43 11.18 -19.32
N TYR A 98 17.60 10.57 -19.09
CA TYR A 98 18.10 10.33 -17.74
C TYR A 98 18.40 11.66 -17.05
N ALA A 99 19.10 12.58 -17.73
CA ALA A 99 19.39 13.91 -17.20
C ALA A 99 18.11 14.65 -16.79
N ARG A 100 17.08 14.61 -17.63
CA ARG A 100 15.76 15.18 -17.32
C ARG A 100 15.13 14.55 -16.09
N SER A 101 15.13 13.23 -16.01
CA SER A 101 14.62 12.51 -14.84
C SER A 101 15.41 12.84 -13.58
N MET A 102 16.73 13.04 -13.67
CA MET A 102 17.57 13.45 -12.55
C MET A 102 17.14 14.81 -12.02
N VAL A 103 16.90 15.78 -12.89
CA VAL A 103 16.43 17.11 -12.47
C VAL A 103 15.03 17.05 -11.84
N LEU A 104 14.09 16.31 -12.45
CA LEU A 104 12.74 16.13 -11.90
C LEU A 104 12.76 15.43 -10.54
N TYR A 105 13.64 14.45 -10.36
CA TYR A 105 13.80 13.73 -9.10
C TYR A 105 14.30 14.61 -7.96
N HIS A 106 15.10 15.62 -8.30
CA HIS A 106 15.68 16.59 -7.37
C HIS A 106 14.82 17.86 -7.19
N THR A 107 13.64 17.93 -7.79
CA THR A 107 12.82 19.15 -7.75
C THR A 107 11.41 18.83 -7.30
N MET A 108 10.84 19.68 -6.47
CA MET A 108 9.43 19.65 -6.08
C MET A 108 8.67 20.81 -6.72
N LEU A 109 7.40 20.58 -7.03
CA LEU A 109 6.48 21.68 -7.27
C LEU A 109 6.13 22.32 -5.93
N ASP A 110 6.10 23.65 -5.88
CA ASP A 110 5.86 24.46 -4.69
C ASP A 110 7.06 24.52 -3.72
N THR A 111 6.98 25.46 -2.78
CA THR A 111 7.97 25.67 -1.73
C THR A 111 7.60 24.89 -0.48
N ILE A 112 8.53 24.06 0.00
CA ILE A 112 8.48 23.54 1.37
C ILE A 112 9.40 24.38 2.23
N SER A 113 8.85 25.04 3.25
CA SER A 113 9.67 25.84 4.18
C SER A 113 10.57 24.93 5.01
N VAL A 114 11.66 25.49 5.58
CA VAL A 114 12.54 24.72 6.48
C VAL A 114 11.77 24.11 7.64
N GLN A 115 10.81 24.84 8.21
CA GLN A 115 9.98 24.37 9.33
C GLN A 115 9.06 23.21 8.92
N GLU A 116 8.49 23.24 7.72
CA GLU A 116 7.66 22.13 7.22
C GLU A 116 8.54 20.92 6.86
N PHE A 117 9.68 21.17 6.20
CA PHE A 117 10.62 20.14 5.79
C PHE A 117 11.10 19.29 6.97
N ILE A 118 11.46 19.92 8.10
CA ILE A 118 11.95 19.18 9.27
C ILE A 118 10.87 18.36 9.98
N ASN A 119 9.59 18.67 9.76
CA ASN A 119 8.46 17.96 10.36
C ASN A 119 7.82 16.95 9.39
N ALA A 120 8.20 16.98 8.11
CA ALA A 120 7.71 16.06 7.10
C ALA A 120 8.44 14.71 7.19
N SER A 121 7.71 13.61 7.07
CA SER A 121 8.30 12.27 6.93
C SER A 121 8.69 11.94 5.48
N TRP A 122 8.06 12.62 4.52
CA TRP A 122 8.33 12.47 3.09
C TRP A 122 7.86 13.70 2.32
N VAL A 123 8.38 13.88 1.10
CA VAL A 123 7.93 14.86 0.10
C VAL A 123 7.76 14.20 -1.26
N SER A 124 6.88 14.76 -2.11
CA SER A 124 6.71 14.32 -3.49
C SER A 124 7.51 15.20 -4.44
N ASN A 125 8.35 14.60 -5.28
CA ASN A 125 9.11 15.31 -6.31
C ASN A 125 8.33 15.37 -7.65
N LEU A 126 8.88 16.08 -8.64
CA LEU A 126 8.28 16.24 -9.97
C LEU A 126 8.33 14.95 -10.80
N SER A 127 9.12 13.94 -10.42
CA SER A 127 9.08 12.60 -11.03
C SER A 127 8.02 11.68 -10.41
N GLY A 128 7.22 12.19 -9.47
CA GLY A 128 6.11 11.48 -8.83
C GLY A 128 6.52 10.54 -7.69
N ASP A 129 7.81 10.53 -7.32
CA ASP A 129 8.34 9.71 -6.23
C ASP A 129 8.09 10.36 -4.87
N LYS A 130 7.96 9.52 -3.84
CA LYS A 130 8.00 9.96 -2.45
C LYS A 130 9.42 9.83 -1.91
N LEU A 131 10.08 10.96 -1.69
CA LEU A 131 11.38 11.03 -1.06
C LEU A 131 11.21 11.04 0.46
N SER A 132 11.73 10.05 1.17
CA SER A 132 11.70 10.05 2.63
C SER A 132 12.63 11.13 3.18
N ILE A 133 12.25 11.75 4.30
CA ILE A 133 13.08 12.73 5.01
C ILE A 133 13.41 12.16 6.38
N THR A 134 14.70 11.99 6.67
CA THR A 134 15.20 11.62 7.99
C THR A 134 16.06 12.73 8.55
N ILE A 135 15.68 13.33 9.67
CA ILE A 135 16.51 14.35 10.32
C ILE A 135 17.74 13.69 10.94
N ASP A 136 18.91 14.23 10.63
CA ASP A 136 20.16 13.72 11.19
C ASP A 136 20.27 14.18 12.65
N SER A 137 20.05 13.25 13.58
CA SER A 137 20.13 13.50 15.02
C SER A 137 21.56 13.69 15.52
N VAL A 138 22.56 13.33 14.71
CA VAL A 138 24.00 13.44 15.02
C VAL A 138 24.55 14.79 14.55
N ASN A 139 24.08 15.29 13.40
CA ASN A 139 24.52 16.57 12.82
C ASN A 139 23.38 17.59 12.81
N ALA A 140 23.36 18.48 13.80
CA ALA A 140 22.34 19.51 13.94
C ALA A 140 22.20 20.36 12.65
N GLY A 141 20.97 20.49 12.15
CA GLY A 141 20.66 21.25 10.93
C GLY A 141 20.85 20.49 9.62
N GLN A 142 21.08 19.17 9.66
CA GLN A 142 21.17 18.30 8.49
C GLN A 142 20.01 17.30 8.42
N ALA A 143 19.75 16.81 7.22
CA ALA A 143 18.80 15.74 6.96
C ALA A 143 19.35 14.77 5.91
N ILE A 144 18.77 13.58 5.85
CA ILE A 144 19.02 12.56 4.85
C ILE A 144 17.75 12.38 4.04
N LEU A 145 17.86 12.60 2.72
CA LEU A 145 16.80 12.37 1.75
C LEU A 145 16.92 10.98 1.14
N ASN A 146 15.80 10.25 1.15
CA ASN A 146 15.64 8.93 0.56
C ASN A 146 16.70 7.90 1.01
N GLY A 147 17.26 8.07 2.21
CA GLY A 147 18.37 7.25 2.72
C GLY A 147 19.69 7.39 1.94
N GLU A 148 19.75 8.27 0.93
CA GLU A 148 20.88 8.41 0.00
C GLU A 148 21.60 9.75 0.18
N ALA A 149 20.87 10.87 0.09
CA ALA A 149 21.49 12.18 -0.05
C ALA A 149 21.43 13.04 1.21
N ARG A 150 22.59 13.53 1.64
CA ARG A 150 22.70 14.41 2.80
C ARG A 150 22.44 15.87 2.42
N VAL A 151 21.44 16.47 3.06
CA VAL A 151 21.16 17.91 3.01
C VAL A 151 22.07 18.64 3.99
N VAL A 152 22.89 19.56 3.49
CA VAL A 152 23.89 20.31 4.28
C VAL A 152 23.59 21.80 4.45
N LYS A 153 22.74 22.38 3.58
CA LYS A 153 22.17 23.73 3.75
C LYS A 153 20.69 23.66 3.38
N MET A 154 19.82 24.32 4.13
CA MET A 154 18.37 24.27 3.93
C MET A 154 17.80 25.66 3.66
N GLY A 155 16.85 25.75 2.73
CA GLY A 155 16.01 26.94 2.54
C GLY A 155 16.74 28.20 2.09
N LEU A 156 17.71 28.09 1.17
CA LEU A 156 18.27 29.28 0.52
C LEU A 156 17.19 29.93 -0.36
N HIS A 157 16.97 31.22 -0.15
CA HIS A 157 15.90 31.96 -0.82
C HIS A 157 16.29 32.37 -2.24
N THR A 158 15.34 32.17 -3.18
CA THR A 158 15.40 32.59 -4.58
C THR A 158 14.04 33.18 -4.97
N SER A 159 13.96 33.94 -6.07
CA SER A 159 12.70 34.64 -6.40
C SER A 159 11.54 33.72 -6.79
N ASN A 160 11.80 32.45 -7.09
CA ASN A 160 10.79 31.46 -7.49
C ASN A 160 10.94 30.15 -6.70
N GLY A 161 11.48 30.21 -5.48
CA GLY A 161 11.56 29.03 -4.65
C GLY A 161 12.63 28.98 -3.57
N LEU A 162 12.84 27.76 -3.07
CA LEU A 162 13.83 27.44 -2.04
C LEU A 162 14.84 26.40 -2.54
N VAL A 163 16.12 26.59 -2.20
CA VAL A 163 17.20 25.65 -2.51
C VAL A 163 17.68 24.94 -1.24
N TYR A 164 17.79 23.62 -1.34
CA TYR A 164 18.34 22.72 -0.33
C TYR A 164 19.60 22.08 -0.90
N VAL A 165 20.75 22.36 -0.32
CA VAL A 165 22.04 21.93 -0.87
C VAL A 165 22.37 20.52 -0.40
N LEU A 166 22.76 19.67 -1.34
CA LEU A 166 23.12 18.27 -1.10
C LEU A 166 24.63 18.05 -1.19
N GLN A 167 25.14 17.22 -0.29
CA GLN A 167 26.51 16.69 -0.32
C GLN A 167 26.63 15.41 -1.16
N ASP A 168 25.50 14.81 -1.55
CA ASP A 168 25.44 13.65 -2.44
C ASP A 168 24.32 13.89 -3.46
N ALA A 169 24.55 13.57 -4.74
CA ALA A 169 23.49 13.59 -5.73
C ALA A 169 22.64 12.32 -5.60
N MET A 170 21.32 12.46 -5.65
CA MET A 170 20.40 11.32 -5.64
C MET A 170 20.39 10.60 -6.98
N ARG A 171 20.13 9.30 -6.99
CA ARG A 171 20.01 8.52 -8.21
C ARG A 171 18.53 8.28 -8.55
N PRO A 172 17.99 8.88 -9.63
CA PRO A 172 16.68 8.46 -10.10
C PRO A 172 16.74 7.02 -10.62
N LEU A 173 15.82 6.19 -10.16
CA LEU A 173 15.43 4.98 -10.88
C LEU A 173 14.58 5.42 -12.06
N VAL A 174 15.01 5.17 -13.29
CA VAL A 174 14.25 5.56 -14.50
C VAL A 174 13.77 4.35 -15.30
N GLU A 175 14.46 3.23 -15.15
CA GLU A 175 14.18 1.97 -15.81
C GLU A 175 12.97 1.32 -15.16
N THR A 176 11.96 0.99 -15.97
CA THR A 176 10.79 0.20 -15.55
C THR A 176 11.16 -1.26 -15.30
N VAL A 177 10.27 -2.04 -14.70
CA VAL A 177 10.50 -3.49 -14.52
C VAL A 177 10.78 -4.19 -15.85
N PHE A 178 10.16 -3.73 -16.94
CA PHE A 178 10.45 -4.21 -18.28
C PHE A 178 11.85 -3.83 -18.73
N ASP A 179 12.25 -2.55 -18.61
CA ASP A 179 13.58 -2.09 -19.03
C ASP A 179 14.69 -2.85 -18.28
N ARG A 180 14.57 -2.97 -16.95
CA ARG A 180 15.54 -3.69 -16.10
C ARG A 180 15.74 -5.14 -16.53
N MET A 181 14.66 -5.82 -16.88
CA MET A 181 14.70 -7.20 -17.33
C MET A 181 15.20 -7.31 -18.77
N ASN A 182 14.73 -6.45 -19.68
CA ASN A 182 15.09 -6.45 -21.10
C ASN A 182 16.56 -6.12 -21.34
N ASP A 183 17.15 -5.23 -20.54
CA ASP A 183 18.56 -4.85 -20.64
C ASP A 183 19.51 -5.97 -20.20
N ASN A 184 19.00 -6.99 -19.49
CA ASN A 184 19.76 -8.16 -19.14
C ASN A 184 19.60 -9.26 -20.22
N PRO A 185 20.69 -9.61 -20.95
CA PRO A 185 20.63 -10.56 -22.05
C PRO A 185 20.20 -11.97 -21.64
N ASP A 186 20.33 -12.33 -20.37
CA ASP A 186 19.89 -13.62 -19.83
C ASP A 186 18.37 -13.78 -19.85
N TYR A 187 17.59 -12.70 -20.02
CA TYR A 187 16.13 -12.75 -20.11
C TYR A 187 15.60 -12.47 -21.53
N SER A 188 16.46 -12.48 -22.55
CA SER A 188 16.09 -12.08 -23.91
C SER A 188 14.91 -12.86 -24.51
N LEU A 189 14.74 -14.16 -24.17
CA LEU A 189 13.55 -14.92 -24.57
C LEU A 189 12.29 -14.40 -23.87
N PHE A 190 12.35 -14.13 -22.56
CA PHE A 190 11.18 -13.64 -21.83
C PHE A 190 10.78 -12.23 -22.27
N ALA A 191 11.77 -11.37 -22.54
CA ALA A 191 11.57 -10.06 -23.13
C ALA A 191 10.87 -10.14 -24.48
N GLU A 192 11.28 -11.05 -25.37
CA GLU A 192 10.61 -11.29 -26.65
C GLU A 192 9.12 -11.66 -26.46
N VAL A 193 8.82 -12.50 -25.47
CA VAL A 193 7.45 -12.92 -25.16
C VAL A 193 6.62 -11.75 -24.63
N LEU A 194 7.16 -10.94 -23.71
CA LEU A 194 6.53 -9.74 -23.16
C LEU A 194 6.20 -8.71 -24.24
N ILE A 195 7.11 -8.50 -25.19
CA ILE A 195 6.90 -7.61 -26.34
C ILE A 195 5.77 -8.14 -27.24
N LYS A 196 5.83 -9.41 -27.64
CA LYS A 196 4.85 -9.98 -28.59
C LYS A 196 3.45 -10.13 -28.01
N THR A 197 3.33 -10.31 -26.70
CA THR A 197 2.02 -10.37 -26.01
C THR A 197 1.43 -8.99 -25.71
N GLY A 198 2.18 -7.91 -25.93
CA GLY A 198 1.76 -6.53 -25.65
C GLY A 198 1.95 -6.11 -24.18
N TRP A 199 2.46 -6.99 -23.32
CA TRP A 199 2.70 -6.68 -21.91
C TRP A 199 3.86 -5.70 -21.69
N ALA A 200 4.82 -5.62 -22.61
CA ALA A 200 5.90 -4.61 -22.55
C ALA A 200 5.33 -3.18 -22.42
N ASP A 201 4.31 -2.83 -23.21
CA ASP A 201 3.69 -1.50 -23.17
C ASP A 201 3.01 -1.22 -21.81
N SER A 202 2.39 -2.24 -21.21
CA SER A 202 1.77 -2.15 -19.88
C SER A 202 2.83 -1.96 -18.79
N LEU A 203 3.91 -2.74 -18.84
CA LEU A 203 5.00 -2.70 -17.86
C LEU A 203 5.87 -1.45 -17.99
N SER A 204 5.88 -0.78 -19.14
CA SER A 204 6.56 0.50 -19.32
C SER A 204 5.69 1.71 -18.90
N ARG A 205 4.40 1.51 -18.61
CA ARG A 205 3.50 2.59 -18.17
C ARG A 205 3.64 2.84 -16.67
N LEU A 206 3.97 4.07 -16.29
CA LEU A 206 4.18 4.46 -14.89
C LEU A 206 2.89 4.82 -14.14
N ALA A 207 1.89 5.36 -14.82
CA ALA A 207 0.63 5.75 -14.20
C ALA A 207 -0.51 5.83 -15.22
N ASP A 208 -1.74 5.73 -14.73
CA ASP A 208 -2.95 6.13 -15.46
C ASP A 208 -3.49 7.43 -14.87
N THR A 209 -4.10 8.26 -15.71
CA THR A 209 -4.80 9.48 -15.28
C THR A 209 -6.29 9.33 -15.56
N LEU A 210 -7.10 9.38 -14.50
CA LEU A 210 -8.56 9.35 -14.57
C LEU A 210 -9.12 10.71 -14.16
N PHE A 211 -10.15 11.18 -14.86
CA PHE A 211 -10.84 12.41 -14.49
C PHE A 211 -12.11 12.08 -13.71
N VAL A 212 -12.14 12.40 -12.42
CA VAL A 212 -13.30 12.23 -11.54
C VAL A 212 -13.76 13.63 -11.13
N ASP A 213 -15.01 13.98 -11.44
CA ASP A 213 -15.58 15.33 -11.18
C ASP A 213 -14.73 16.50 -11.72
N GLY A 214 -14.05 16.29 -12.85
CA GLY A 214 -13.19 17.29 -13.50
C GLY A 214 -11.79 17.44 -12.87
N GLN A 215 -11.45 16.64 -11.86
CA GLN A 215 -10.12 16.57 -11.26
C GLN A 215 -9.34 15.37 -11.81
N ALA A 216 -8.07 15.58 -12.15
CA ALA A 216 -7.16 14.50 -12.55
C ALA A 216 -6.73 13.71 -11.31
N GLN A 217 -7.08 12.42 -11.27
CA GLN A 217 -6.56 11.45 -10.32
C GLN A 217 -5.51 10.59 -11.02
N VAL A 218 -4.28 10.64 -10.53
CA VAL A 218 -3.16 9.85 -11.04
C VAL A 218 -3.03 8.58 -10.21
N SER A 219 -3.25 7.42 -10.84
CA SER A 219 -3.02 6.11 -10.24
C SER A 219 -1.68 5.57 -10.72
N GLN A 220 -0.71 5.43 -9.83
CA GLN A 220 0.58 4.84 -10.16
C GLN A 220 0.40 3.36 -10.48
N ARG A 221 1.05 2.89 -11.53
CA ARG A 221 1.14 1.46 -11.87
C ARG A 221 2.40 0.90 -11.24
N GLN A 222 2.25 -0.17 -10.48
CA GLN A 222 3.37 -0.86 -9.86
C GLN A 222 3.26 -2.36 -10.15
N TYR A 223 4.40 -2.99 -10.36
CA TYR A 223 4.48 -4.39 -10.75
C TYR A 223 5.58 -5.11 -9.98
N THR A 224 5.33 -6.38 -9.69
CA THR A 224 6.36 -7.34 -9.33
C THR A 224 6.43 -8.37 -10.45
N LEU A 225 7.54 -8.39 -11.18
CA LEU A 225 7.79 -9.29 -12.31
C LEU A 225 8.59 -10.50 -11.83
N LEU A 226 8.04 -11.70 -12.02
CA LEU A 226 8.72 -12.96 -11.84
C LEU A 226 9.42 -13.33 -13.17
N ALA A 227 10.72 -13.10 -13.25
CA ALA A 227 11.48 -13.25 -14.49
C ALA A 227 12.06 -14.66 -14.65
N VAL A 228 11.82 -15.26 -15.81
CA VAL A 228 12.37 -16.58 -16.19
C VAL A 228 13.56 -16.38 -17.12
N SER A 229 14.75 -16.83 -16.69
CA SER A 229 15.96 -16.71 -17.51
C SER A 229 15.95 -17.67 -18.70
N ASN A 230 16.74 -17.37 -19.73
CA ASN A 230 17.02 -18.25 -20.86
C ASN A 230 17.55 -19.61 -20.39
N ALA A 231 18.40 -19.62 -19.35
CA ALA A 231 18.93 -20.86 -18.78
C ALA A 231 17.83 -21.67 -18.10
N THR A 232 16.93 -21.01 -17.36
CA THR A 232 15.74 -21.63 -16.75
C THR A 232 14.84 -22.24 -17.83
N PHE A 233 14.48 -21.48 -18.86
CA PHE A 233 13.68 -21.99 -19.98
C PHE A 233 14.34 -23.20 -20.67
N ALA A 234 15.66 -23.16 -20.87
CA ALA A 234 16.40 -24.26 -21.48
C ALA A 234 16.37 -25.55 -20.65
N GLN A 235 16.29 -25.47 -19.31
CA GLN A 235 16.14 -26.66 -18.45
C GLN A 235 14.82 -27.39 -18.72
N ASP A 236 13.77 -26.65 -19.08
CA ASP A 236 12.45 -27.17 -19.45
C ASP A 236 12.31 -27.45 -20.97
N GLY A 237 13.41 -27.39 -21.72
CA GLY A 237 13.42 -27.67 -23.16
C GLY A 237 12.83 -26.55 -24.02
N ILE A 238 12.66 -25.35 -23.47
CA ILE A 238 12.11 -24.18 -24.14
C ILE A 238 13.27 -23.33 -24.63
N ALA A 239 13.60 -23.43 -25.92
CA ALA A 239 14.77 -22.75 -26.50
C ALA A 239 14.42 -21.49 -27.32
N SER A 240 13.14 -21.21 -27.53
CA SER A 240 12.69 -20.09 -28.37
C SER A 240 11.24 -19.69 -28.06
N TYR A 241 10.84 -18.52 -28.56
CA TYR A 241 9.46 -18.04 -28.51
C TYR A 241 8.49 -19.05 -29.11
N ASP A 242 8.82 -19.62 -30.28
CA ASP A 242 7.97 -20.60 -30.96
C ASP A 242 7.84 -21.90 -30.16
N ALA A 243 8.91 -22.33 -29.48
CA ALA A 243 8.87 -23.52 -28.61
C ALA A 243 7.93 -23.29 -27.42
N LEU A 244 7.98 -22.11 -26.78
CA LEU A 244 7.06 -21.76 -25.69
C LEU A 244 5.62 -21.65 -26.18
N LYS A 245 5.39 -20.95 -27.30
CA LYS A 245 4.06 -20.83 -27.93
C LYS A 245 3.47 -22.20 -28.24
N GLN A 246 4.27 -23.12 -28.77
CA GLN A 246 3.87 -24.49 -29.07
C GLN A 246 3.58 -25.30 -27.80
N LEU A 247 4.44 -25.19 -26.78
CA LEU A 247 4.27 -25.88 -25.50
C LEU A 247 2.94 -25.51 -24.84
N LEU A 248 2.61 -24.22 -24.85
CA LEU A 248 1.36 -23.68 -24.30
C LEU A 248 0.15 -23.87 -25.22
N GLN A 249 0.35 -24.42 -26.43
CA GLN A 249 -0.68 -24.55 -27.46
C GLN A 249 -1.39 -23.21 -27.74
N ALA A 250 -0.62 -22.11 -27.73
CA ALA A 250 -1.15 -20.78 -27.89
C ALA A 250 -1.58 -20.52 -29.34
N GLY A 251 -2.76 -19.90 -29.50
CA GLY A 251 -3.28 -19.47 -30.80
C GLY A 251 -2.51 -18.29 -31.38
N ASP A 252 -2.95 -17.81 -32.54
CA ASP A 252 -2.19 -16.82 -33.31
C ASP A 252 -2.23 -15.40 -32.73
N ASP A 253 -3.37 -14.97 -32.20
CA ASP A 253 -3.50 -13.67 -31.56
C ASP A 253 -3.06 -13.76 -30.09
N VAL A 254 -1.76 -13.59 -29.88
CA VAL A 254 -1.10 -13.65 -28.57
C VAL A 254 -1.28 -12.37 -27.74
N THR A 255 -1.95 -11.36 -28.28
CA THR A 255 -2.26 -10.11 -27.56
C THR A 255 -3.58 -10.17 -26.79
N LEU A 256 -4.44 -11.14 -27.11
CA LEU A 256 -5.69 -11.35 -26.39
C LEU A 256 -5.40 -11.80 -24.95
N PRO A 257 -6.02 -11.17 -23.93
CA PRO A 257 -5.85 -11.58 -22.54
C PRO A 257 -6.21 -13.06 -22.31
N THR A 258 -7.14 -13.63 -23.08
CA THR A 258 -7.54 -15.04 -22.96
C THR A 258 -6.58 -16.02 -23.66
N ASN A 259 -5.56 -15.54 -24.39
CA ASN A 259 -4.59 -16.40 -25.06
C ASN A 259 -3.68 -17.08 -24.03
N ALA A 260 -3.37 -18.36 -24.21
CA ALA A 260 -2.54 -19.13 -23.29
C ALA A 260 -1.14 -18.52 -23.05
N LEU A 261 -0.51 -17.93 -24.08
CA LEU A 261 0.78 -17.25 -23.92
C LEU A 261 0.64 -15.92 -23.18
N ASN A 262 -0.46 -15.20 -23.40
CA ASN A 262 -0.73 -13.96 -22.66
C ASN A 262 -1.01 -14.25 -21.18
N GLN A 263 -1.86 -15.23 -20.89
CA GLN A 263 -2.14 -15.72 -19.53
C GLN A 263 -0.87 -16.21 -18.83
N TYR A 264 0.00 -16.93 -19.55
CA TYR A 264 1.30 -17.34 -19.03
C TYR A 264 2.11 -16.13 -18.56
N VAL A 265 2.26 -15.10 -19.40
CA VAL A 265 2.99 -13.88 -19.04
C VAL A 265 2.32 -13.17 -17.87
N ALA A 266 0.99 -13.00 -17.93
CA ALA A 266 0.23 -12.32 -16.89
C ALA A 266 0.33 -13.02 -15.53
N TYR A 267 0.51 -14.34 -15.52
CA TYR A 267 0.71 -15.14 -14.30
C TYR A 267 2.06 -14.87 -13.61
N HIS A 268 3.03 -14.31 -14.33
CA HIS A 268 4.32 -13.89 -13.79
C HIS A 268 4.32 -12.44 -13.29
N LEU A 269 3.16 -11.77 -13.34
CA LEU A 269 3.00 -10.37 -12.96
C LEU A 269 2.08 -10.28 -11.76
N LEU A 270 2.53 -9.61 -10.70
CA LEU A 270 1.70 -9.25 -9.56
C LEU A 270 1.52 -7.73 -9.57
N GLU A 271 0.30 -7.27 -9.28
CA GLU A 271 0.03 -5.85 -9.08
C GLU A 271 0.67 -5.40 -7.76
N GLY A 272 1.47 -4.34 -7.80
CA GLY A 272 2.16 -3.79 -6.64
C GLY A 272 3.68 -4.03 -6.64
N SER A 273 4.38 -3.24 -5.83
CA SER A 273 5.83 -3.29 -5.66
C SER A 273 6.20 -4.09 -4.40
N TYR A 274 6.58 -5.35 -4.58
CA TYR A 274 6.92 -6.25 -3.48
C TYR A 274 8.36 -6.71 -3.58
N ASP A 275 9.17 -6.47 -2.55
CA ASP A 275 10.46 -7.14 -2.38
C ASP A 275 10.26 -8.59 -1.88
N LEU A 276 11.34 -9.36 -1.82
CA LEU A 276 11.30 -10.72 -1.31
C LEU A 276 10.88 -10.76 0.16
N ASP A 277 11.35 -9.86 1.01
CA ASP A 277 10.98 -9.87 2.43
C ASP A 277 9.45 -9.79 2.59
N LYS A 278 8.79 -8.96 1.78
CA LYS A 278 7.33 -8.86 1.73
C LYS A 278 6.68 -10.12 1.17
N LEU A 279 7.17 -10.68 0.06
CA LEU A 279 6.61 -11.88 -0.57
C LEU A 279 6.70 -13.13 0.31
N LEU A 280 7.72 -13.21 1.16
CA LEU A 280 8.01 -14.37 2.01
C LEU A 280 7.50 -14.25 3.44
N THR A 281 6.85 -13.13 3.78
CA THR A 281 6.28 -12.92 5.11
C THR A 281 4.87 -13.49 5.16
N PHE A 282 4.65 -14.45 6.07
CA PHE A 282 3.33 -15.05 6.33
C PHE A 282 2.68 -14.48 7.59
N SER A 283 1.35 -14.58 7.68
CA SER A 283 0.61 -14.11 8.85
C SER A 283 0.61 -15.18 9.96
N GLY A 284 1.00 -14.79 11.17
CA GLY A 284 0.90 -15.66 12.34
C GLY A 284 1.69 -16.97 12.20
N SER A 285 0.98 -18.10 12.23
CA SER A 285 1.55 -19.45 12.08
C SER A 285 1.42 -20.02 10.67
N ASP A 286 0.94 -19.24 9.70
CA ASP A 286 0.75 -19.71 8.34
C ASP A 286 2.10 -20.03 7.68
N THR A 287 2.11 -21.09 6.87
CA THR A 287 3.27 -21.50 6.07
C THR A 287 3.06 -21.23 4.59
N SER A 288 2.00 -20.53 4.21
CA SER A 288 1.69 -20.23 2.81
C SER A 288 0.90 -18.94 2.68
N ALA A 289 1.09 -18.23 1.56
CA ALA A 289 0.34 -17.04 1.18
C ALA A 289 -0.11 -17.13 -0.28
N ILE A 290 -1.34 -16.71 -0.55
CA ILE A 290 -1.88 -16.58 -1.92
C ILE A 290 -1.63 -15.16 -2.40
N TRP A 291 -1.18 -15.03 -3.64
CA TRP A 291 -0.95 -13.75 -4.31
C TRP A 291 -1.75 -13.70 -5.61
N ASP A 292 -2.49 -12.60 -5.78
CA ASP A 292 -3.18 -12.31 -7.03
C ASP A 292 -2.15 -12.03 -8.13
N THR A 293 -2.46 -12.50 -9.34
CA THR A 293 -1.66 -12.25 -10.54
C THR A 293 -2.46 -11.42 -11.55
N GLU A 294 -1.80 -10.82 -12.53
CA GLU A 294 -2.48 -10.15 -13.64
C GLU A 294 -3.20 -11.15 -14.58
N ALA A 295 -2.92 -12.46 -14.44
CA ALA A 295 -3.66 -13.49 -15.15
C ALA A 295 -5.09 -13.61 -14.59
N THR A 296 -6.05 -13.43 -15.48
CA THR A 296 -7.48 -13.44 -15.13
C THR A 296 -7.89 -14.74 -14.44
N ASP A 297 -8.47 -14.61 -13.25
CA ASP A 297 -8.92 -15.74 -12.43
C ASP A 297 -7.80 -16.73 -12.07
N GLN A 298 -6.56 -16.23 -11.95
CA GLN A 298 -5.40 -17.04 -11.57
C GLN A 298 -4.65 -16.39 -10.42
N VAL A 299 -4.23 -17.23 -9.47
CA VAL A 299 -3.41 -16.86 -8.32
C VAL A 299 -2.21 -17.78 -8.23
N LEU A 300 -1.13 -17.28 -7.64
CA LEU A 300 0.00 -18.12 -7.23
C LEU A 300 0.03 -18.27 -5.72
N MET A 301 0.68 -19.32 -5.25
CA MET A 301 0.84 -19.56 -3.82
C MET A 301 2.30 -19.68 -3.46
N ILE A 302 2.78 -18.88 -2.52
CA ILE A 302 4.13 -19.00 -1.97
C ILE A 302 4.04 -19.84 -0.70
N THR A 303 4.81 -20.92 -0.61
CA THR A 303 4.80 -21.84 0.54
C THR A 303 6.18 -21.96 1.15
N TRP A 304 6.23 -21.98 2.49
CA TRP A 304 7.39 -22.28 3.30
C TRP A 304 7.38 -23.71 3.82
N ASP A 305 8.48 -24.43 3.59
CA ASP A 305 8.73 -25.75 4.14
C ASP A 305 10.06 -25.76 4.89
N SER A 306 9.98 -25.85 6.22
CA SER A 306 11.14 -25.91 7.12
C SER A 306 12.08 -27.10 6.89
N LEU A 307 11.62 -28.14 6.17
CA LEU A 307 12.38 -29.35 5.88
C LEU A 307 13.03 -29.32 4.49
N ALA A 308 12.62 -28.39 3.62
CA ALA A 308 13.17 -28.27 2.28
C ALA A 308 14.52 -27.54 2.28
N VAL A 309 15.39 -27.93 1.35
CA VAL A 309 16.69 -27.25 1.13
C VAL A 309 16.47 -25.84 0.63
N GLU A 310 15.56 -25.66 -0.33
CA GLU A 310 15.00 -24.38 -0.72
C GLU A 310 13.67 -24.20 -0.01
N PRO A 311 13.62 -23.45 1.10
CA PRO A 311 12.48 -23.48 2.00
C PRO A 311 11.27 -22.74 1.43
N TYR A 312 11.42 -21.97 0.34
CA TYR A 312 10.33 -21.23 -0.28
C TYR A 312 10.08 -21.71 -1.70
N SER A 313 8.82 -22.00 -2.01
CA SER A 313 8.39 -22.43 -3.34
C SER A 313 7.16 -21.64 -3.78
N ILE A 314 7.11 -21.35 -5.07
CA ILE A 314 5.96 -20.83 -5.80
C ILE A 314 5.21 -22.02 -6.37
N ASN A 315 3.93 -22.10 -6.02
CA ASN A 315 2.97 -23.18 -6.22
C ASN A 315 3.38 -24.51 -5.56
N LEU A 316 2.39 -25.36 -5.33
CA LEU A 316 2.59 -26.71 -4.77
C LEU A 316 2.17 -27.77 -5.77
N LEU A 317 2.92 -28.88 -5.79
CA LEU A 317 2.63 -30.12 -6.52
C LEU A 317 2.51 -29.95 -8.05
N GLY A 318 3.23 -30.78 -8.81
CA GLY A 318 3.28 -30.67 -10.27
C GLY A 318 4.33 -29.64 -10.69
N THR A 319 3.91 -28.39 -10.89
CA THR A 319 4.81 -27.34 -11.41
C THR A 319 5.12 -26.30 -10.35
N LYS A 320 6.35 -26.35 -9.82
CA LYS A 320 6.87 -25.44 -8.81
C LYS A 320 8.08 -24.68 -9.34
N ALA A 321 8.28 -23.48 -8.82
CA ALA A 321 9.52 -22.72 -8.97
C ALA A 321 9.96 -22.19 -7.60
N SER A 322 11.19 -21.75 -7.48
CA SER A 322 11.76 -21.07 -6.34
C SER A 322 12.41 -19.76 -6.80
N PHE A 323 12.59 -18.84 -5.86
CA PHE A 323 13.26 -17.57 -6.15
C PHE A 323 14.78 -17.78 -6.20
N ASP A 324 15.41 -17.34 -7.29
CA ASP A 324 16.86 -17.14 -7.30
C ASP A 324 17.15 -15.87 -6.49
N ARG A 325 17.57 -16.07 -5.24
CA ARG A 325 17.80 -14.99 -4.26
C ARG A 325 18.90 -14.02 -4.68
N GLU A 326 19.90 -14.49 -5.42
CA GLU A 326 21.05 -13.67 -5.82
C GLU A 326 20.68 -12.72 -6.97
N GLN A 327 19.74 -13.13 -7.81
CA GLN A 327 19.26 -12.36 -8.96
C GLN A 327 17.88 -11.70 -8.75
N SER A 328 17.35 -11.75 -7.52
CA SER A 328 16.08 -11.13 -7.13
C SER A 328 16.27 -9.77 -6.44
N ASN A 329 15.16 -9.12 -6.05
CA ASN A 329 15.15 -7.76 -5.48
C ASN A 329 15.75 -6.70 -6.41
N VAL A 330 15.63 -6.90 -7.73
CA VAL A 330 16.08 -5.91 -8.71
C VAL A 330 15.06 -4.79 -8.77
N MET A 331 15.35 -3.70 -8.05
CA MET A 331 14.47 -2.53 -7.98
C MET A 331 14.38 -1.82 -9.35
N ALA A 332 13.18 -1.32 -9.66
CA ALA A 332 12.82 -0.57 -10.86
C ALA A 332 11.94 0.64 -10.49
N LYS A 333 11.76 1.56 -11.44
CA LYS A 333 10.92 2.76 -11.26
C LYS A 333 9.48 2.43 -10.85
N ASN A 334 8.93 1.35 -11.40
CA ASN A 334 7.56 0.91 -11.14
C ASN A 334 7.50 -0.48 -10.49
N GLY A 335 8.51 -0.86 -9.71
CA GLY A 335 8.42 -2.01 -8.81
C GLY A 335 9.68 -2.87 -8.75
N TYR A 336 9.53 -4.20 -8.78
CA TYR A 336 10.64 -5.15 -8.62
C TYR A 336 10.64 -6.24 -9.68
N VAL A 337 11.84 -6.68 -10.04
CA VAL A 337 12.07 -7.93 -10.79
C VAL A 337 12.68 -8.96 -9.85
N HIS A 338 12.09 -10.16 -9.81
CA HIS A 338 12.60 -11.32 -9.09
C HIS A 338 12.87 -12.46 -10.05
N ALA A 339 14.07 -13.01 -10.03
CA ALA A 339 14.42 -14.17 -10.83
C ALA A 339 13.82 -15.45 -10.23
N ILE A 340 13.28 -16.33 -11.08
CA ILE A 340 12.77 -17.63 -10.68
C ILE A 340 13.47 -18.78 -11.43
N ASP A 341 13.57 -19.93 -10.78
CA ASP A 341 14.36 -21.09 -11.25
C ASP A 341 13.53 -22.16 -11.99
N GLY A 342 12.26 -21.87 -12.31
CA GLY A 342 11.40 -22.76 -13.11
C GLY A 342 10.53 -21.98 -14.09
N TYR A 343 10.10 -22.62 -15.17
CA TYR A 343 9.28 -21.97 -16.21
C TYR A 343 7.86 -21.55 -15.75
N LEU A 344 7.38 -22.02 -14.59
CA LEU A 344 6.15 -21.59 -13.91
C LEU A 344 4.90 -21.41 -14.84
N PRO A 345 4.29 -22.49 -15.35
CA PRO A 345 3.04 -22.39 -16.09
C PRO A 345 1.90 -21.90 -15.20
N VAL A 346 0.83 -21.40 -15.82
CA VAL A 346 -0.43 -21.12 -15.14
C VAL A 346 -0.86 -22.37 -14.38
N TRP A 347 -0.97 -22.22 -13.06
CA TRP A 347 -1.35 -23.28 -12.16
C TRP A 347 -2.59 -22.86 -11.42
N GLU A 348 -3.62 -23.68 -11.53
CA GLU A 348 -4.86 -23.50 -10.79
C GLU A 348 -4.77 -24.35 -9.50
N PRO A 349 -4.81 -23.73 -8.30
CA PRO A 349 -4.81 -24.49 -7.06
C PRO A 349 -6.04 -25.40 -7.00
N GLN A 350 -5.91 -26.58 -6.37
CA GLN A 350 -7.10 -27.33 -6.00
C GLN A 350 -7.90 -26.57 -4.94
N GLN A 351 -9.23 -26.64 -5.02
CA GLN A 351 -10.08 -26.09 -3.99
C GLN A 351 -9.72 -26.70 -2.63
N ALA A 352 -9.44 -25.85 -1.65
CA ALA A 352 -9.19 -26.22 -0.27
C ALA A 352 -10.27 -25.64 0.65
N THR A 353 -10.40 -26.20 1.86
CA THR A 353 -11.24 -25.60 2.88
C THR A 353 -10.64 -24.27 3.31
N VAL A 354 -11.39 -23.19 3.13
CA VAL A 354 -11.01 -21.85 3.58
C VAL A 354 -11.77 -21.53 4.85
N VAL A 355 -11.05 -21.29 5.95
CA VAL A 355 -11.61 -20.76 7.20
C VAL A 355 -11.34 -19.26 7.20
N TRP A 356 -12.39 -18.48 6.96
CA TRP A 356 -12.31 -17.02 6.92
C TRP A 356 -12.76 -16.44 8.25
N ASP A 357 -11.78 -16.06 9.07
CA ASP A 357 -11.99 -15.28 10.28
C ASP A 357 -12.41 -13.85 9.94
N LEU A 358 -13.56 -13.42 10.48
CA LEU A 358 -14.17 -12.13 10.15
C LEU A 358 -13.54 -10.95 10.88
N ALA A 359 -12.59 -11.18 11.79
CA ALA A 359 -11.83 -10.15 12.50
C ALA A 359 -10.34 -10.10 12.07
N ASN A 360 -9.86 -11.10 11.31
CA ASN A 360 -8.46 -11.18 10.86
C ASN A 360 -8.17 -10.35 9.60
N PHE A 361 -8.12 -9.02 9.75
CA PHE A 361 -7.72 -8.10 8.68
C PHE A 361 -6.54 -7.23 9.12
N ALA A 362 -5.72 -6.79 8.16
CA ALA A 362 -4.59 -5.90 8.45
C ALA A 362 -5.05 -4.59 9.10
N GLU A 363 -6.15 -4.02 8.62
CA GLU A 363 -6.77 -2.81 9.13
C GLU A 363 -7.30 -2.99 10.56
N VAL A 364 -7.83 -4.17 10.89
CA VAL A 364 -8.23 -4.50 12.27
C VAL A 364 -7.00 -4.61 13.16
N ARG A 365 -5.94 -5.29 12.69
CA ARG A 365 -4.66 -5.40 13.41
C ARG A 365 -4.03 -4.04 13.69
N SER A 366 -4.22 -3.05 12.82
CA SER A 366 -3.73 -1.68 13.05
C SER A 366 -4.53 -0.91 14.11
N LEU A 367 -5.80 -1.25 14.32
CA LEU A 367 -6.67 -0.58 15.29
C LEU A 367 -6.69 -1.28 16.66
N VAL A 368 -6.47 -2.59 16.69
CA VAL A 368 -6.46 -3.39 17.91
C VAL A 368 -5.05 -3.43 18.51
N PRO A 369 -4.87 -3.08 19.80
CA PRO A 369 -3.55 -3.19 20.43
C PRO A 369 -2.99 -4.61 20.31
N SER A 370 -1.68 -4.72 20.06
CA SER A 370 -1.02 -5.99 19.76
C SER A 370 -1.09 -7.03 20.88
N ASP A 371 -1.28 -6.60 22.13
CA ASP A 371 -1.48 -7.47 23.30
C ASP A 371 -2.91 -8.00 23.44
N ILE A 372 -3.85 -7.46 22.65
CA ILE A 372 -5.27 -7.83 22.60
C ILE A 372 -5.62 -8.59 21.31
N TYR A 373 -4.94 -8.27 20.21
CA TYR A 373 -5.17 -8.88 18.90
C TYR A 373 -4.78 -10.37 18.90
N GLN A 374 -5.71 -11.23 18.48
CA GLN A 374 -5.59 -12.68 18.38
C GLN A 374 -4.84 -13.34 19.54
N PRO A 375 -5.43 -13.36 20.75
CA PRO A 375 -4.83 -14.00 21.91
C PRO A 375 -4.45 -15.46 21.60
N THR A 376 -3.40 -15.97 22.24
CA THR A 376 -2.99 -17.38 22.07
C THR A 376 -3.83 -18.36 22.92
N GLU A 377 -4.60 -17.84 23.88
CA GLU A 377 -5.52 -18.59 24.72
C GLU A 377 -6.73 -17.74 25.14
N ALA A 378 -7.76 -18.41 25.67
CA ALA A 378 -8.96 -17.73 26.12
C ALA A 378 -8.68 -16.78 27.31
N VAL A 379 -9.18 -15.56 27.23
CA VAL A 379 -8.94 -14.52 28.23
C VAL A 379 -9.81 -14.69 29.49
N SER A 380 -9.35 -14.16 30.63
CA SER A 380 -10.12 -14.14 31.87
C SER A 380 -11.25 -13.09 31.85
N SER A 381 -11.05 -11.99 31.14
CA SER A 381 -12.03 -10.93 30.88
C SER A 381 -12.01 -10.54 29.41
N GLU A 382 -13.19 -10.33 28.84
CA GLU A 382 -13.30 -9.85 27.45
C GLU A 382 -12.85 -8.40 27.37
N THR A 383 -12.10 -8.09 26.32
CA THR A 383 -11.72 -6.75 25.92
C THR A 383 -12.47 -6.41 24.65
N LYS A 384 -13.02 -5.21 24.59
CA LYS A 384 -13.81 -4.71 23.46
C LYS A 384 -13.06 -3.55 22.82
N VAL A 385 -12.80 -3.63 21.53
CA VAL A 385 -12.14 -2.57 20.78
C VAL A 385 -13.06 -2.11 19.66
N ASN A 386 -13.28 -0.80 19.57
CA ASN A 386 -14.03 -0.22 18.46
C ASN A 386 -13.20 -0.32 17.19
N ILE A 387 -13.74 -0.97 16.17
CA ILE A 387 -13.10 -1.16 14.87
C ILE A 387 -13.97 -0.64 13.72
N SER A 388 -14.89 0.29 14.04
CA SER A 388 -15.84 0.85 13.05
C SER A 388 -15.14 1.63 11.93
N ASP A 389 -13.91 2.09 12.17
CA ASP A 389 -13.09 2.84 11.20
C ASP A 389 -12.17 1.93 10.35
N ALA A 390 -12.24 0.60 10.50
CA ALA A 390 -11.40 -0.30 9.71
C ALA A 390 -11.86 -0.32 8.24
N ALA A 391 -10.99 0.08 7.33
CA ALA A 391 -11.30 0.27 5.90
C ALA A 391 -11.64 -1.04 5.15
N CYS A 392 -11.36 -2.21 5.74
CA CYS A 392 -11.77 -3.49 5.19
C CYS A 392 -13.31 -3.72 5.25
N TYR A 393 -14.03 -2.93 6.05
CA TYR A 393 -15.49 -2.97 6.14
C TYR A 393 -16.13 -1.74 5.50
N THR A 394 -17.12 -1.97 4.64
CA THR A 394 -18.08 -0.93 4.24
C THR A 394 -19.33 -1.08 5.10
N THR A 395 -19.63 -0.07 5.93
CA THR A 395 -20.74 -0.12 6.89
C THR A 395 -21.83 0.90 6.59
N GLU A 396 -23.08 0.49 6.80
CA GLU A 396 -24.25 1.36 6.81
C GLU A 396 -24.97 1.15 8.14
N VAL A 397 -25.15 2.20 8.92
CA VAL A 397 -25.90 2.13 10.19
C VAL A 397 -27.36 2.48 9.93
N SER A 398 -28.27 1.81 10.64
CA SER A 398 -29.70 2.06 10.56
C SER A 398 -30.05 3.54 10.79
N ALA A 399 -30.89 4.09 9.92
CA ALA A 399 -31.52 5.40 10.13
C ALA A 399 -32.44 5.42 11.37
N SER A 400 -32.90 4.26 11.83
CA SER A 400 -33.69 4.12 13.06
C SER A 400 -32.82 3.97 14.31
N GLY A 401 -31.49 4.03 14.16
CA GLY A 401 -30.54 3.86 15.25
C GLY A 401 -30.39 2.40 15.71
N ILE A 402 -29.66 2.25 16.82
CA ILE A 402 -29.28 0.96 17.41
C ILE A 402 -30.00 0.78 18.76
N GLY A 403 -30.39 -0.45 19.08
CA GLY A 403 -31.14 -0.75 20.30
C GLY A 403 -30.27 -0.72 21.57
N GLY A 404 -28.99 -1.04 21.46
CA GLY A 404 -28.06 -1.15 22.59
C GLY A 404 -26.76 -0.37 22.39
N THR A 405 -26.08 -0.06 23.50
CA THR A 405 -24.81 0.71 23.52
C THR A 405 -23.62 -0.08 24.08
N THR A 406 -23.80 -1.38 24.32
CA THR A 406 -22.77 -2.27 24.89
C THR A 406 -21.61 -2.54 23.93
N TYR A 407 -21.85 -2.34 22.63
CA TYR A 407 -20.90 -2.52 21.53
C TYR A 407 -20.97 -1.31 20.61
N SER A 408 -19.83 -0.92 20.05
CA SER A 408 -19.76 0.00 18.91
C SER A 408 -20.38 -0.65 17.67
N TYR A 409 -20.54 0.12 16.57
CA TYR A 409 -21.14 -0.39 15.33
C TYR A 409 -20.46 -1.68 14.84
N LEU A 410 -19.13 -1.66 14.79
CA LEU A 410 -18.29 -2.84 14.72
C LEU A 410 -17.37 -2.90 15.95
N THR A 411 -17.33 -4.06 16.59
CA THR A 411 -16.48 -4.27 17.77
C THR A 411 -15.71 -5.57 17.65
N TYR A 412 -14.39 -5.50 17.82
CA TYR A 412 -13.54 -6.66 18.06
C TYR A 412 -13.64 -7.06 19.53
N VAL A 413 -13.88 -8.34 19.83
CA VAL A 413 -14.02 -8.81 21.21
C VAL A 413 -13.23 -10.09 21.47
N THR A 414 -12.39 -10.08 22.50
CA THR A 414 -11.68 -11.30 22.93
C THR A 414 -12.63 -12.29 23.64
N CYS A 415 -12.35 -13.57 23.51
CA CYS A 415 -13.21 -14.66 23.95
C CYS A 415 -12.75 -15.31 25.26
N LYS A 416 -13.70 -15.52 26.17
CA LYS A 416 -13.50 -16.24 27.45
C LYS A 416 -13.45 -17.75 27.27
N ALA A 417 -13.13 -18.47 28.34
CA ALA A 417 -13.01 -19.94 28.36
C ALA A 417 -14.26 -20.69 27.83
N ASN A 418 -15.47 -20.14 27.97
CA ASN A 418 -16.70 -20.73 27.42
C ASN A 418 -16.83 -20.57 25.90
N LEU A 419 -16.06 -19.66 25.30
CA LEU A 419 -15.97 -19.40 23.86
C LEU A 419 -14.59 -19.80 23.30
N LYS A 420 -13.86 -20.68 23.99
CA LYS A 420 -12.49 -21.11 23.60
C LYS A 420 -12.38 -21.85 22.25
N LYS A 421 -13.51 -22.09 21.59
CA LYS A 421 -13.56 -22.70 20.25
C LYS A 421 -13.54 -21.65 19.14
N ALA A 422 -13.64 -20.35 19.50
CA ALA A 422 -13.60 -19.28 18.52
C ALA A 422 -12.23 -19.27 17.85
N GLN A 423 -12.21 -19.02 16.55
CA GLN A 423 -10.96 -18.86 15.83
C GLN A 423 -10.19 -17.70 16.48
N PHE A 424 -8.89 -17.94 16.72
CA PHE A 424 -7.98 -17.01 17.41
C PHE A 424 -8.48 -16.42 18.74
N PHE A 425 -9.44 -17.05 19.41
CA PHE A 425 -10.04 -16.57 20.66
C PHE A 425 -10.57 -15.13 20.56
N ASP A 426 -11.09 -14.74 19.41
CA ASP A 426 -11.73 -13.44 19.19
C ASP A 426 -13.10 -13.60 18.51
N ARG A 427 -13.75 -12.48 18.19
CA ARG A 427 -14.98 -12.43 17.40
C ARG A 427 -15.28 -11.01 16.92
N LEU A 428 -16.01 -10.92 15.82
CA LEU A 428 -16.62 -9.70 15.33
C LEU A 428 -18.04 -9.54 15.89
N VAL A 429 -18.33 -8.38 16.47
CA VAL A 429 -19.68 -8.02 16.95
C VAL A 429 -20.24 -6.87 16.13
N LEU A 430 -21.44 -7.08 15.58
CA LEU A 430 -22.19 -6.11 14.79
C LEU A 430 -23.33 -5.52 15.63
N ASN A 431 -23.39 -4.20 15.70
CA ASN A 431 -24.47 -3.44 16.31
C ASN A 431 -24.91 -2.32 15.36
N LEU A 432 -25.58 -2.70 14.27
CA LEU A 432 -25.85 -1.82 13.13
C LEU A 432 -27.30 -1.32 13.06
N GLY A 433 -28.19 -1.87 13.88
CA GLY A 433 -29.62 -1.55 13.86
C GLY A 433 -30.36 -2.21 12.69
N TYR A 434 -31.68 -2.01 12.64
CA TYR A 434 -32.52 -2.59 11.59
C TYR A 434 -32.21 -1.97 10.22
N MET A 435 -32.01 -2.80 9.20
CA MET A 435 -31.48 -2.44 7.88
C MET A 435 -30.04 -1.91 7.87
N GLY A 436 -29.34 -1.93 9.00
CA GLY A 436 -27.91 -1.70 9.00
C GLY A 436 -27.17 -2.83 8.27
N SER A 437 -26.07 -2.52 7.60
CA SER A 437 -25.31 -3.47 6.79
C SER A 437 -23.80 -3.37 6.98
N VAL A 438 -23.12 -4.49 6.74
CA VAL A 438 -21.67 -4.55 6.62
C VAL A 438 -21.32 -5.37 5.38
N ALA A 439 -20.35 -4.88 4.61
CA ALA A 439 -19.78 -5.58 3.48
C ALA A 439 -18.25 -5.66 3.60
N MET A 440 -17.67 -6.78 3.22
CA MET A 440 -16.22 -7.06 3.29
C MET A 440 -15.83 -8.12 2.26
N LYS A 441 -14.56 -8.16 1.84
CA LYS A 441 -14.07 -9.14 0.87
C LYS A 441 -13.66 -10.44 1.56
N THR A 442 -14.01 -11.57 0.94
CA THR A 442 -13.47 -12.88 1.33
C THR A 442 -11.95 -12.94 1.05
N PRO A 443 -11.21 -13.87 1.66
CA PRO A 443 -9.96 -14.35 1.07
C PRO A 443 -10.21 -14.84 -0.35
N THR A 444 -9.16 -14.94 -1.16
CA THR A 444 -9.28 -15.50 -2.50
C THR A 444 -9.78 -16.94 -2.41
N LEU A 445 -10.90 -17.22 -3.08
CA LEU A 445 -11.46 -18.55 -3.24
C LEU A 445 -11.12 -19.06 -4.63
N VAL A 446 -10.69 -20.31 -4.75
CA VAL A 446 -10.57 -20.98 -6.05
C VAL A 446 -11.97 -21.16 -6.65
N LYS A 447 -12.15 -20.94 -7.94
CA LYS A 447 -13.44 -21.20 -8.59
C LYS A 447 -13.92 -22.64 -8.34
N GLY A 448 -15.24 -22.80 -8.29
CA GLY A 448 -15.91 -24.07 -8.08
C GLY A 448 -16.97 -23.99 -6.99
N LYS A 449 -17.40 -25.16 -6.53
CA LYS A 449 -18.55 -25.29 -5.62
C LYS A 449 -18.11 -25.43 -4.17
N TYR A 450 -18.83 -24.75 -3.28
CA TYR A 450 -18.58 -24.77 -1.85
C TYR A 450 -19.87 -24.93 -1.05
N LYS A 451 -19.77 -25.65 0.06
CA LYS A 451 -20.67 -25.52 1.19
C LYS A 451 -20.16 -24.38 2.06
N VAL A 452 -21.04 -23.47 2.47
CA VAL A 452 -20.68 -22.30 3.28
C VAL A 452 -21.32 -22.40 4.65
N THR A 453 -20.50 -22.46 5.69
CA THR A 453 -20.92 -22.57 7.08
C THR A 453 -20.50 -21.32 7.85
N LEU A 454 -21.43 -20.70 8.56
CA LEU A 454 -21.17 -19.61 9.48
C LEU A 454 -21.05 -20.14 10.91
N ASN A 455 -19.95 -19.78 11.58
CA ASN A 455 -19.79 -19.92 13.01
C ASN A 455 -20.18 -18.61 13.69
N PHE A 456 -21.21 -18.69 14.54
CA PHE A 456 -21.75 -17.53 15.26
C PHE A 456 -21.80 -17.80 16.76
N ILE A 457 -21.72 -16.72 17.54
CA ILE A 457 -21.74 -16.79 18.99
C ILE A 457 -23.17 -16.53 19.47
N TYR A 458 -23.67 -17.45 20.29
CA TYR A 458 -24.85 -17.25 21.11
C TYR A 458 -24.42 -16.98 22.55
N LEU A 459 -24.94 -15.90 23.13
CA LEU A 459 -24.82 -15.57 24.56
C LEU A 459 -26.18 -15.74 25.24
N SER A 460 -26.20 -15.85 26.57
CA SER A 460 -27.45 -15.92 27.33
C SER A 460 -28.38 -14.71 27.10
N ASP A 461 -27.79 -13.55 26.81
CA ASP A 461 -28.53 -12.32 26.46
C ASP A 461 -29.26 -12.41 25.11
N HIS A 462 -28.93 -13.39 24.26
CA HIS A 462 -29.56 -13.62 22.97
C HIS A 462 -30.78 -14.55 23.04
N ALA A 463 -31.22 -14.94 24.24
CA ALA A 463 -32.37 -15.83 24.42
C ALA A 463 -33.65 -15.30 23.73
N PHE A 464 -33.81 -13.98 23.64
CA PHE A 464 -34.96 -13.37 22.97
C PHE A 464 -34.94 -13.60 21.45
N MET A 465 -33.75 -13.62 20.83
CA MET A 465 -33.59 -13.96 19.41
C MET A 465 -33.87 -15.45 19.22
N LYS A 466 -33.22 -16.32 19.99
CA LYS A 466 -33.43 -17.78 19.91
C LYS A 466 -34.90 -18.16 20.00
N ASN A 467 -35.61 -17.63 21.00
CA ASN A 467 -37.00 -17.97 21.26
C ASN A 467 -37.98 -17.10 20.45
N MET A 468 -37.48 -16.15 19.64
CA MET A 468 -38.26 -15.16 18.90
C MET A 468 -39.31 -14.45 19.77
N THR A 469 -38.98 -14.18 21.04
CA THR A 469 -39.88 -13.46 21.96
C THR A 469 -39.88 -11.96 21.71
N ASP A 470 -38.82 -11.47 21.06
CA ASP A 470 -38.69 -10.11 20.54
C ASP A 470 -37.83 -10.19 19.26
N GLY A 471 -38.27 -9.52 18.19
CA GLY A 471 -37.61 -9.62 16.89
C GLY A 471 -37.86 -10.93 16.13
N ASN A 472 -37.03 -11.16 15.12
CA ASN A 472 -37.15 -12.23 14.11
C ASN A 472 -36.01 -13.25 14.21
N GLY A 473 -35.46 -13.43 15.41
CA GLY A 473 -34.41 -14.40 15.69
C GLY A 473 -33.05 -14.06 15.10
N GLY A 474 -32.69 -12.78 15.12
CA GLY A 474 -31.44 -12.29 14.55
C GLY A 474 -31.42 -12.43 13.04
N LEU A 475 -32.59 -12.27 12.39
CA LEU A 475 -32.74 -12.39 10.94
C LEU A 475 -31.73 -11.49 10.23
N MET A 476 -30.98 -12.09 9.31
CA MET A 476 -30.00 -11.41 8.47
C MET A 476 -30.22 -11.79 7.01
N LYS A 477 -29.93 -10.86 6.11
CA LYS A 477 -29.85 -11.10 4.67
C LYS A 477 -28.38 -11.15 4.28
N VAL A 478 -27.95 -12.28 3.74
CA VAL A 478 -26.57 -12.49 3.29
C VAL A 478 -26.52 -12.65 1.77
N SER A 479 -25.41 -12.24 1.17
CA SER A 479 -25.16 -12.36 -0.27
C SER A 479 -23.66 -12.38 -0.55
N PHE A 480 -23.29 -12.94 -1.71
CA PHE A 480 -21.95 -12.83 -2.29
C PHE A 480 -22.07 -12.13 -3.65
N ASP A 481 -21.25 -11.11 -3.89
CA ASP A 481 -21.22 -10.30 -5.12
C ASP A 481 -22.55 -9.64 -5.51
N GLY A 482 -23.44 -9.43 -4.54
CA GLY A 482 -24.80 -8.95 -4.77
C GLY A 482 -25.79 -10.03 -5.24
N ASP A 483 -25.31 -11.24 -5.49
CA ASP A 483 -26.06 -12.42 -5.90
C ASP A 483 -26.24 -13.41 -4.73
N ASN A 484 -26.85 -14.56 -5.04
CA ASN A 484 -27.06 -15.68 -4.10
C ASN A 484 -27.83 -15.29 -2.82
N ILE A 485 -28.68 -14.28 -2.86
CA ILE A 485 -29.31 -13.69 -1.66
C ILE A 485 -30.08 -14.74 -0.82
N ARG A 486 -29.75 -14.83 0.48
CA ARG A 486 -30.44 -15.67 1.47
C ARG A 486 -30.88 -14.84 2.69
N ASN A 487 -32.10 -15.06 3.15
CA ASN A 487 -32.54 -14.61 4.47
C ASN A 487 -32.40 -15.75 5.46
N VAL A 488 -31.64 -15.56 6.54
CA VAL A 488 -31.31 -16.61 7.52
C VAL A 488 -31.47 -16.09 8.94
N SER A 489 -31.92 -16.95 9.86
CA SER A 489 -32.06 -16.64 11.30
C SER A 489 -31.27 -17.66 12.14
N PRO A 490 -29.92 -17.61 12.16
CA PRO A 490 -29.09 -18.62 12.80
C PRO A 490 -29.40 -18.84 14.29
N TYR A 491 -29.73 -17.77 15.02
CA TYR A 491 -30.03 -17.87 16.46
C TYR A 491 -31.22 -18.78 16.78
N THR A 492 -32.16 -18.97 15.85
CA THR A 492 -33.32 -19.86 16.03
C THR A 492 -32.97 -21.35 15.96
N THR A 493 -31.79 -21.71 15.42
CA THR A 493 -31.33 -23.10 15.35
C THR A 493 -30.61 -23.55 16.63
N VAL A 494 -30.31 -22.62 17.53
CA VAL A 494 -29.63 -22.90 18.80
C VAL A 494 -30.55 -23.70 19.72
N THR A 495 -30.24 -24.98 19.93
CA THR A 495 -31.06 -25.86 20.80
C THR A 495 -30.74 -25.69 22.29
N SER A 496 -29.47 -25.46 22.63
CA SER A 496 -29.00 -25.27 24.01
C SER A 496 -29.23 -23.84 24.53
N SER A 497 -29.22 -23.65 25.85
CA SER A 497 -29.26 -22.31 26.48
C SER A 497 -27.88 -21.84 26.95
N ILE A 498 -26.82 -22.57 26.58
CA ILE A 498 -25.44 -22.33 26.99
C ILE A 498 -24.77 -21.38 26.00
N ALA A 499 -24.07 -20.38 26.53
CA ALA A 499 -23.25 -19.50 25.72
C ALA A 499 -22.10 -20.28 25.07
N ASN A 500 -22.07 -20.31 23.74
CA ASN A 500 -21.13 -21.12 22.97
C ASN A 500 -21.08 -20.60 21.52
N ILE A 501 -20.19 -21.19 20.72
CA ILE A 501 -20.20 -21.06 19.26
C ILE A 501 -21.09 -22.15 18.68
N TYR A 502 -21.91 -21.77 17.70
CA TYR A 502 -22.84 -22.62 16.99
C TYR A 502 -22.61 -22.46 15.49
N GLU A 503 -22.87 -23.53 14.75
CA GLU A 503 -22.71 -23.56 13.30
C GLU A 503 -24.07 -23.39 12.62
N TYR A 504 -24.09 -22.66 11.51
CA TYR A 504 -25.24 -22.53 10.63
C TYR A 504 -24.80 -22.65 9.17
N THR A 505 -25.41 -23.54 8.40
CA THR A 505 -25.14 -23.63 6.96
C THR A 505 -25.86 -22.49 6.24
N LEU A 506 -25.11 -21.51 5.74
CA LEU A 506 -25.64 -20.42 4.92
C LEU A 506 -26.05 -20.92 3.53
N TYR A 507 -25.21 -21.77 2.95
CA TYR A 507 -25.39 -22.38 1.64
C TYR A 507 -24.97 -23.84 1.70
N ASP A 508 -25.88 -24.75 1.36
CA ASP A 508 -25.53 -26.16 1.13
C ASP A 508 -24.64 -26.31 -0.11
N GLU A 509 -24.84 -25.44 -1.11
CA GLU A 509 -24.02 -25.29 -2.31
C GLU A 509 -24.08 -23.84 -2.79
N ILE A 510 -22.92 -23.25 -3.06
CA ILE A 510 -22.73 -22.01 -3.83
C ILE A 510 -21.59 -22.26 -4.83
N GLU A 511 -21.71 -21.73 -6.05
CA GLU A 511 -20.70 -21.83 -7.09
C GLU A 511 -20.06 -20.47 -7.33
N PHE A 512 -18.73 -20.41 -7.24
CA PHE A 512 -17.94 -19.25 -7.65
C PHE A 512 -17.33 -19.56 -9.03
N ASN A 513 -17.59 -18.72 -10.01
CA ASN A 513 -17.15 -18.97 -11.39
C ASN A 513 -15.71 -18.51 -11.66
N THR A 514 -15.15 -17.72 -10.76
CA THR A 514 -13.85 -17.07 -10.87
C THR A 514 -13.01 -17.36 -9.63
N THR A 515 -11.69 -17.48 -9.79
CA THR A 515 -10.77 -17.60 -8.66
C THR A 515 -10.40 -16.19 -8.20
N SER A 516 -11.05 -15.71 -7.14
CA SER A 516 -10.94 -14.31 -6.71
C SER A 516 -11.42 -14.13 -5.27
N SER A 517 -11.17 -12.95 -4.69
CA SER A 517 -11.94 -12.49 -3.53
C SER A 517 -13.36 -12.07 -3.95
N HIS A 518 -14.35 -12.43 -3.15
CA HIS A 518 -15.75 -12.13 -3.38
C HIS A 518 -16.29 -11.14 -2.36
N GLN A 519 -17.22 -10.28 -2.75
CA GLN A 519 -17.85 -9.31 -1.85
C GLN A 519 -18.95 -10.00 -1.03
N PHE A 520 -18.67 -10.31 0.23
CA PHE A 520 -19.71 -10.71 1.19
C PHE A 520 -20.45 -9.48 1.70
N LYS A 521 -21.78 -9.55 1.78
CA LYS A 521 -22.62 -8.52 2.42
C LYS A 521 -23.62 -9.16 3.38
N LEU A 522 -23.74 -8.58 4.56
CA LEU A 522 -24.75 -8.92 5.58
C LEU A 522 -25.59 -7.68 5.88
N VAL A 523 -26.91 -7.81 5.80
CA VAL A 523 -27.88 -6.78 6.24
C VAL A 523 -28.68 -7.32 7.41
N VAL A 524 -28.76 -6.56 8.50
CA VAL A 524 -29.57 -6.90 9.66
C VAL A 524 -31.04 -6.66 9.33
N MET A 525 -31.84 -7.73 9.29
CA MET A 525 -33.26 -7.70 8.93
C MET A 525 -34.17 -7.95 10.14
N ASP A 526 -33.62 -7.84 11.35
CA ASP A 526 -34.35 -7.98 12.59
C ASP A 526 -34.70 -6.59 13.18
N PRO A 527 -35.98 -6.21 13.30
CA PRO A 527 -36.38 -4.92 13.87
C PRO A 527 -35.90 -4.70 15.30
N SER A 528 -35.73 -5.78 16.08
CA SER A 528 -35.23 -5.69 17.45
C SER A 528 -33.81 -5.14 17.53
N ALA A 529 -33.07 -5.12 16.42
CA ALA A 529 -31.76 -4.49 16.33
C ALA A 529 -31.76 -2.99 16.64
N SER A 530 -32.88 -2.30 16.41
CA SER A 530 -33.02 -0.87 16.70
C SER A 530 -33.72 -0.58 18.04
N THR A 531 -34.27 -1.60 18.71
CA THR A 531 -35.11 -1.39 19.90
C THR A 531 -34.67 -2.15 21.14
N ASN A 532 -34.01 -3.30 20.99
CA ASN A 532 -33.60 -4.15 22.10
C ASN A 532 -32.14 -3.88 22.49
N SER A 533 -31.94 -3.51 23.76
CA SER A 533 -30.62 -3.13 24.28
C SER A 533 -29.60 -4.26 24.37
N LYS A 534 -30.05 -5.51 24.23
CA LYS A 534 -29.23 -6.71 24.22
C LYS A 534 -28.94 -7.23 22.81
N PHE A 535 -29.50 -6.59 21.77
CA PHE A 535 -29.28 -7.03 20.41
C PHE A 535 -27.82 -6.85 19.99
N SER A 536 -27.25 -7.91 19.45
CA SER A 536 -25.94 -7.92 18.79
C SER A 536 -25.85 -9.18 17.94
N ILE A 537 -25.39 -9.05 16.71
CA ILE A 537 -24.98 -10.20 15.90
C ILE A 537 -23.50 -10.43 16.21
N GLN A 538 -23.13 -11.66 16.58
CA GLN A 538 -21.77 -11.99 16.98
C GLN A 538 -21.27 -13.16 16.14
N LEU A 539 -20.21 -12.91 15.37
CA LEU A 539 -19.71 -13.79 14.34
C LEU A 539 -18.24 -14.11 14.64
N ASP A 540 -17.86 -15.35 14.39
CA ASP A 540 -16.49 -15.85 14.52
C ASP A 540 -15.85 -15.93 13.13
N ASN A 541 -16.17 -16.99 12.39
CA ASN A 541 -15.65 -17.23 11.05
C ASN A 541 -16.71 -17.80 10.10
N ILE A 542 -16.41 -17.73 8.81
CA ILE A 542 -17.14 -18.41 7.74
C ILE A 542 -16.21 -19.47 7.13
N ILE A 543 -16.70 -20.69 7.00
CA ILE A 543 -15.96 -21.81 6.42
C ILE A 543 -16.52 -22.13 5.04
N PHE A 544 -15.67 -22.06 4.02
CA PHE A 544 -15.93 -22.54 2.66
C PHE A 544 -15.35 -23.95 2.55
N THR A 545 -16.20 -24.97 2.55
CA THR A 545 -15.80 -26.36 2.34
C THR A 545 -16.04 -26.73 0.88
N PRO A 546 -15.01 -27.09 0.08
CA PRO A 546 -15.21 -27.53 -1.29
C PRO A 546 -16.21 -28.67 -1.37
N ILE A 547 -17.15 -28.57 -2.30
CA ILE A 547 -18.04 -29.68 -2.65
C ILE A 547 -17.34 -30.40 -3.80
N THR A 548 -16.64 -31.47 -3.46
CA THR A 548 -16.06 -32.33 -4.48
C THR A 548 -17.19 -33.06 -5.20
N GLY A 549 -17.39 -32.72 -6.47
CA GLY A 549 -18.01 -33.64 -7.40
C GLY A 549 -17.16 -34.90 -7.47
N GLN A 550 -17.78 -36.08 -7.33
CA GLN A 550 -17.19 -37.35 -7.75
C GLN A 550 -16.64 -37.22 -9.19
N PRO A 551 -15.56 -37.94 -9.52
CA PRO A 551 -14.82 -37.81 -10.79
C PRO A 551 -15.69 -37.87 -12.03
#